data_AF-A0A956HFI5-F1
#
_entry.id   AF-A0A956HFI5-F1
#
_cell.length_a   1.000
_cell.length_b   1.000
_cell.length_c   1.000
_cell.angle_alpha   90.00
_cell.angle_beta   90.00
_cell.angle_gamma   90.00
#
_symmetry.space_group_name_H-M   'P 1'
#
loop_
_entity.id
_entity.type
_entity.pdbx_description
1 polymer ?
#
loop_
_entity_poly.entity_id
_entity_poly.type
_entity_poly.pdbx_seq_one_letter_code
_entity_poly.pdbx_strand_id
1 'polypeptide(L)'
;KALLQAKVKAIAVRSTVTGVYVNVRTRDGDPYYYDIQWDALVQARGGWILANESDLLYVSKIGLTAGARYNLTMPLYTTGDDNPNGPTQRLGFLLAHTFYDRPEKRFNKPTLIVLAQWWLQHRYRTGQDIHQAVPWVVLGFRFEGDLWKKK
;
A
#
# COMPACT_ATOMS: atom_id res chain seq x y z
N LYS A 1 -6.21 8.11 -9.98
CA LYS A 1 -6.22 7.87 -8.52
C LYS A 1 -7.33 8.71 -7.90
N ALA A 2 -8.14 8.14 -7.02
CA ALA A 2 -9.18 8.83 -6.26
C ALA A 2 -8.92 8.63 -4.76
N LEU A 3 -9.13 9.67 -3.95
CA LEU A 3 -8.88 9.67 -2.50
C LEU A 3 -10.13 10.16 -1.76
N LEU A 4 -10.56 9.36 -0.79
CA LEU A 4 -11.53 9.74 0.24
C LEU A 4 -10.80 9.75 1.58
N GLN A 5 -10.92 10.84 2.35
CA GLN A 5 -10.38 10.88 3.70
C GLN A 5 -11.21 11.78 4.61
N ALA A 6 -11.32 11.39 5.87
CA ALA A 6 -12.00 12.16 6.89
C ALA A 6 -11.31 11.93 8.25
N LYS A 7 -11.41 12.92 9.13
CA LYS A 7 -10.93 12.81 10.51
C LYS A 7 -11.92 13.48 11.45
N VAL A 8 -12.35 12.75 12.46
CA VAL A 8 -13.20 13.25 13.55
C VAL A 8 -12.46 12.99 14.87
N LYS A 9 -12.09 14.07 15.55
CA LYS A 9 -11.25 14.02 16.76
C LYS A 9 -9.97 13.20 16.51
N ALA A 10 -9.77 12.11 17.26
CA ALA A 10 -8.62 11.24 17.16
C ALA A 10 -8.78 10.15 16.10
N ILE A 11 -9.96 9.95 15.51
CA ILE A 11 -10.19 8.88 14.53
C ILE A 11 -10.10 9.45 13.13
N ALA A 12 -9.30 8.83 12.28
CA ALA A 12 -9.16 9.14 10.87
C ALA A 12 -9.46 7.91 10.01
N VAL A 13 -10.10 8.13 8.88
CA VAL A 13 -10.34 7.13 7.85
C VAL A 13 -9.79 7.64 6.54
N ARG A 14 -9.25 6.72 5.74
CA ARG A 14 -8.73 7.02 4.40
C ARG A 14 -9.03 5.84 3.49
N SER A 15 -9.46 6.11 2.27
CA SER A 15 -9.54 5.11 1.21
C SER A 15 -9.01 5.69 -0.09
N THR A 16 -8.12 4.96 -0.73
CA THR A 16 -7.50 5.34 -2.00
C THR A 16 -7.79 4.28 -3.04
N VAL A 17 -8.38 4.68 -4.17
CA VAL A 17 -8.56 3.81 -5.33
C VAL A 17 -7.59 4.23 -6.43
N THR A 18 -6.82 3.29 -6.95
CA THR A 18 -5.85 3.52 -8.03
C THR A 18 -6.14 2.54 -9.16
N GLY A 19 -6.32 3.05 -10.37
CA GLY A 19 -6.31 2.26 -11.60
C GLY A 19 -4.96 2.46 -12.30
N VAL A 20 -4.33 1.38 -12.72
CA VAL A 20 -3.05 1.38 -13.43
C VAL A 20 -3.23 0.62 -14.73
N TYR A 21 -2.86 1.26 -15.85
CA TYR A 21 -2.82 0.62 -17.15
C TYR A 21 -1.39 0.16 -17.43
N VAL A 22 -1.23 -1.09 -17.83
CA VAL A 22 0.05 -1.70 -18.14
C VAL A 22 0.13 -2.00 -19.63
N ASN A 23 1.12 -1.38 -20.27
CA ASN A 23 1.48 -1.64 -21.65
C ASN A 23 3.00 -1.67 -21.78
N VAL A 24 3.56 -2.87 -21.67
CA VAL A 24 4.99 -3.15 -21.66
C VAL A 24 5.34 -4.22 -22.69
N ARG A 25 6.55 -4.13 -23.24
CA ARG A 25 7.07 -5.13 -24.17
C ARG A 25 7.76 -6.25 -23.39
N THR A 26 7.21 -7.46 -23.48
CA THR A 26 7.78 -8.70 -22.97
C THR A 26 8.58 -9.44 -24.05
N ARG A 27 9.25 -10.54 -23.67
CA ARG A 27 9.91 -11.44 -24.64
C ARG A 27 8.86 -12.09 -25.55
N ASP A 28 9.30 -12.57 -26.70
CA ASP A 28 8.41 -13.24 -27.64
C ASP A 28 7.78 -14.48 -26.99
N GLY A 29 6.45 -14.55 -27.04
CA GLY A 29 5.66 -15.63 -26.44
C GLY A 29 5.20 -15.39 -24.99
N ASP A 30 5.65 -14.34 -24.31
CA ASP A 30 5.23 -14.04 -22.93
C ASP A 30 4.03 -13.06 -22.90
N PRO A 31 2.81 -13.51 -22.55
CA PRO A 31 1.61 -12.65 -22.57
C PRO A 31 1.44 -11.81 -21.30
N TYR A 32 2.20 -12.11 -20.24
CA TYR A 32 2.05 -11.50 -18.91
C TYR A 32 3.31 -10.77 -18.45
N TYR A 33 3.10 -9.76 -17.61
CA TYR A 33 4.11 -9.01 -16.89
C TYR A 33 3.79 -9.05 -15.40
N TYR A 34 4.80 -9.24 -14.56
CA TYR A 34 4.63 -9.18 -13.11
C TYR A 34 5.00 -7.79 -12.59
N ASP A 35 4.03 -7.10 -12.00
CA ASP A 35 4.24 -5.81 -11.35
C ASP A 35 4.58 -6.01 -9.87
N ILE A 36 5.81 -5.67 -9.51
CA ILE A 36 6.35 -5.83 -8.15
C ILE A 36 5.66 -4.88 -7.17
N GLN A 37 5.28 -3.67 -7.59
CA GLN A 37 4.66 -2.69 -6.70
C GLN A 37 3.27 -3.18 -6.26
N TRP A 38 2.52 -3.77 -7.18
CA TRP A 38 1.16 -4.23 -6.93
C TRP A 38 1.05 -5.72 -6.60
N ASP A 39 2.16 -6.47 -6.62
CA ASP A 39 2.19 -7.92 -6.34
C ASP A 39 1.19 -8.66 -7.24
N ALA A 40 1.17 -8.29 -8.53
CA ALA A 40 0.15 -8.73 -9.48
C ALA A 40 0.77 -9.14 -10.83
N LEU A 41 0.35 -10.30 -11.33
CA LEU A 41 0.60 -10.70 -12.72
C LEU A 41 -0.46 -10.03 -13.59
N VAL A 42 -0.10 -9.33 -14.66
CA VAL A 42 -1.05 -8.57 -15.49
C VAL A 42 -0.73 -8.80 -16.97
N GLN A 43 -1.72 -8.66 -17.85
CA GLN A 43 -1.48 -8.74 -19.29
C GLN A 43 -0.50 -7.64 -19.72
N ALA A 44 0.59 -8.05 -20.39
CA ALA A 44 1.68 -7.13 -20.72
C ALA A 44 1.25 -6.04 -21.71
N ARG A 45 0.39 -6.38 -22.68
CA ARG A 45 -0.07 -5.47 -23.74
C ARG A 45 -1.51 -5.04 -23.52
N GLY A 46 -1.73 -4.17 -22.54
CA GLY A 46 -3.01 -3.53 -22.31
C GLY A 46 -3.84 -4.08 -21.15
N GLY A 47 -3.18 -4.62 -20.12
CA GLY A 47 -3.84 -5.02 -18.89
C GLY A 47 -4.14 -3.85 -17.96
N TRP A 48 -5.12 -4.03 -17.08
CA TRP A 48 -5.43 -3.08 -16.01
C TRP A 48 -5.20 -3.71 -14.64
N ILE A 49 -4.81 -2.88 -13.67
CA ILE A 49 -4.81 -3.21 -12.26
C ILE A 49 -5.70 -2.21 -11.55
N LEU A 50 -6.66 -2.69 -10.78
CA LEU A 50 -7.40 -1.89 -9.82
C LEU A 50 -6.87 -2.21 -8.42
N ALA A 51 -6.53 -1.17 -7.66
CA ALA A 51 -6.08 -1.29 -6.29
C ALA A 51 -6.90 -0.38 -5.37
N ASN A 52 -7.27 -0.90 -4.20
CA ASN A 52 -7.84 -0.13 -3.11
C ASN A 52 -6.97 -0.28 -1.86
N GLU A 53 -6.65 0.84 -1.22
CA GLU A 53 -6.01 0.89 0.09
C GLU A 53 -6.93 1.64 1.04
N SER A 54 -7.36 0.98 2.11
CA SER A 54 -8.26 1.56 3.12
C SER A 54 -7.64 1.49 4.51
N ASP A 55 -7.68 2.60 5.23
CA ASP A 55 -7.10 2.76 6.57
C ASP A 55 -8.16 3.24 7.56
N LEU A 56 -8.12 2.68 8.77
CA LEU A 56 -8.76 3.20 9.97
C LEU A 56 -7.68 3.47 11.00
N LEU A 57 -7.53 4.72 11.43
CA LEU A 57 -6.42 5.19 12.24
C LEU A 57 -6.90 5.93 13.48
N TYR A 58 -6.27 5.67 14.61
CA TYR A 58 -6.24 6.51 15.79
C TYR A 58 -5.00 7.41 15.73
N VAL A 59 -5.18 8.72 15.88
CA VAL A 59 -4.16 9.76 15.84
C VAL A 59 -4.13 10.45 17.20
N SER A 60 -3.15 10.11 18.01
CA SER A 60 -2.96 10.67 19.35
C SER A 60 -2.36 12.07 19.31
N LYS A 61 -2.44 12.79 20.43
CA LYS A 61 -1.76 14.08 20.63
C LYS A 61 -0.26 13.94 20.92
N ILE A 62 0.21 12.76 21.30
CA ILE A 62 1.62 12.47 21.63
C ILE A 62 2.43 12.01 20.40
N GLY A 63 1.91 12.22 19.19
CA GLY A 63 2.59 11.87 17.94
C GLY A 63 2.47 10.40 17.53
N LEU A 64 1.84 9.53 18.33
CA LEU A 64 1.50 8.16 17.95
C LEU A 64 0.27 8.13 17.04
N THR A 65 0.38 7.44 15.91
CA THR A 65 -0.71 7.01 15.04
C THR A 65 -0.72 5.49 15.01
N ALA A 66 -1.88 4.88 15.23
CA ALA A 66 -2.03 3.43 15.23
C ALA A 66 -3.33 3.04 14.54
N GLY A 67 -3.37 1.91 13.85
CA GLY A 67 -4.61 1.49 13.21
C GLY A 67 -4.46 0.26 12.35
N ALA A 68 -5.47 0.04 11.51
CA ALA A 68 -5.54 -1.09 10.59
C ALA A 68 -5.54 -0.59 9.13
N ARG A 69 -4.90 -1.37 8.26
CA ARG A 69 -4.90 -1.16 6.82
C ARG A 69 -5.36 -2.43 6.10
N TYR A 70 -6.36 -2.25 5.23
CA TYR A 70 -6.79 -3.23 4.25
C TYR A 70 -6.30 -2.84 2.85
N ASN A 71 -5.81 -3.80 2.09
CA ASN A 71 -5.45 -3.65 0.67
C ASN A 71 -6.20 -4.69 -0.15
N LEU A 72 -6.71 -4.27 -1.30
CA LEU A 72 -7.23 -5.11 -2.35
C LEU A 72 -6.53 -4.76 -3.66
N THR A 73 -5.99 -5.75 -4.34
CA THR A 73 -5.43 -5.60 -5.69
C THR A 73 -6.10 -6.60 -6.62
N MET A 74 -6.63 -6.09 -7.73
CA MET A 74 -7.37 -6.85 -8.71
C MET A 74 -6.83 -6.55 -10.11
N PRO A 75 -5.97 -7.42 -10.68
CA PRO A 75 -5.67 -7.38 -12.10
C PRO A 75 -6.92 -7.76 -12.90
N LEU A 76 -7.19 -7.01 -13.98
CA LEU A 76 -8.29 -7.24 -14.91
C LEU A 76 -7.72 -7.86 -16.19
N TYR A 77 -8.19 -9.05 -16.54
CA TYR A 77 -7.76 -9.78 -17.74
C TYR A 77 -8.88 -9.84 -18.77
N THR A 78 -8.51 -9.82 -20.05
CA THR A 78 -9.43 -9.87 -21.20
C THR A 78 -9.51 -11.26 -21.84
N THR A 79 -8.63 -12.19 -21.45
CA THR A 79 -8.49 -13.53 -22.05
C THR A 79 -8.66 -14.58 -20.95
N GLY A 80 -9.46 -15.61 -21.24
CA GLY A 80 -10.12 -16.52 -20.29
C GLY A 80 -9.23 -17.55 -19.59
N ASP A 81 -8.11 -17.12 -19.01
CA ASP A 81 -7.49 -17.88 -17.92
C ASP A 81 -8.24 -17.56 -16.64
N ASP A 82 -8.90 -18.56 -16.04
CA ASP A 82 -9.81 -18.36 -14.91
C ASP A 82 -9.11 -17.84 -13.64
N ASN A 83 -7.77 -17.88 -13.54
CA ASN A 83 -7.05 -17.14 -12.51
C ASN A 83 -5.51 -17.09 -12.71
N PRO A 84 -4.90 -15.98 -13.19
CA PRO A 84 -3.43 -15.91 -13.21
C PRO A 84 -2.80 -15.61 -11.84
N ASN A 85 -3.34 -14.70 -11.00
CA ASN A 85 -2.79 -14.45 -9.65
C ASN A 85 -3.66 -13.54 -8.74
N GLY A 86 -4.96 -13.39 -8.97
CA GLY A 86 -5.76 -12.35 -8.31
C GLY A 86 -7.23 -12.73 -8.04
N PRO A 87 -7.96 -11.97 -7.21
CA PRO A 87 -7.50 -10.79 -6.46
C PRO A 87 -6.57 -11.15 -5.28
N THR A 88 -5.74 -10.19 -4.90
CA THR A 88 -4.88 -10.24 -3.72
C THR A 88 -5.45 -9.35 -2.64
N GLN A 89 -5.60 -9.89 -1.43
CA GLN A 89 -6.09 -9.16 -0.27
C GLN A 89 -5.08 -9.20 0.88
N ARG A 90 -4.84 -8.07 1.51
CA ARG A 90 -3.99 -7.98 2.70
C ARG A 90 -4.67 -7.17 3.80
N LEU A 91 -4.53 -7.62 5.04
CA LEU A 91 -4.97 -6.90 6.22
C LEU A 91 -3.83 -6.84 7.22
N GLY A 92 -3.69 -5.71 7.90
CA GLY A 92 -2.63 -5.56 8.87
C GLY A 92 -2.73 -4.32 9.72
N PHE A 93 -1.74 -4.13 10.56
CA PHE A 93 -1.66 -2.97 11.42
C PHE A 93 -0.69 -1.94 10.83
N LEU A 94 -0.98 -0.67 11.10
CA LEU A 94 -0.09 0.45 10.84
C LEU A 94 0.20 1.13 12.17
N LEU A 95 1.48 1.30 12.47
CA LEU A 95 1.97 2.12 13.58
C LEU A 95 2.87 3.20 13.00
N ALA A 96 2.72 4.42 13.48
CA ALA A 96 3.63 5.50 13.17
C ALA A 96 3.85 6.36 14.42
N HIS A 97 5.09 6.75 14.68
CA HIS A 97 5.40 7.63 15.80
C HIS A 97 6.24 8.81 15.34
N THR A 98 5.67 10.00 15.46
CA THR A 98 6.38 11.26 15.23
C THR A 98 7.02 11.71 16.54
N PHE A 99 8.36 11.72 16.60
CA PHE A 99 9.08 11.99 17.83
C PHE A 99 8.94 13.44 18.31
N TYR A 100 8.86 14.39 17.38
CA TYR A 100 8.65 15.81 17.68
C TYR A 100 8.10 16.56 16.47
N ASP A 101 7.37 17.65 16.75
CA ASP A 101 6.96 18.63 15.74
C ASP A 101 7.44 20.02 16.15
N ARG A 102 8.43 20.51 15.40
CA ARG A 102 9.13 21.78 15.54
C ARG A 102 9.06 22.50 14.19
N PRO A 103 8.03 23.34 13.97
CA PRO A 103 7.90 24.11 12.74
C PRO A 103 9.18 24.89 12.40
N GLU A 104 9.39 25.18 11.11
CA GLU A 104 10.50 26.00 10.60
C GLU A 104 11.91 25.42 10.81
N LYS A 105 11.98 24.13 11.11
CA LYS A 105 13.26 23.40 11.17
C LYS A 105 13.53 22.69 9.84
N ARG A 106 14.81 22.66 9.45
CA ARG A 106 15.31 21.89 8.29
C ARG A 106 15.07 20.38 8.42
N PHE A 107 14.93 19.91 9.66
CA PHE A 107 14.57 18.55 9.99
C PHE A 107 13.48 18.58 11.05
N ASN A 108 12.29 18.19 10.65
CA ASN A 108 11.08 18.23 11.46
C ASN A 108 10.26 16.95 11.25
N LYS A 109 9.39 16.64 12.21
CA LYS A 109 8.50 15.47 12.20
C LYS A 109 9.22 14.20 11.78
N PRO A 110 10.36 13.83 12.39
CA PRO A 110 10.89 12.50 12.19
C PRO A 110 9.83 11.51 12.65
N THR A 111 9.40 10.66 11.74
CA THR A 111 8.34 9.68 11.94
C THR A 111 8.87 8.32 11.56
N LEU A 112 8.88 7.41 12.53
CA LEU A 112 9.06 5.99 12.26
C LEU A 112 7.70 5.39 11.89
N ILE A 113 7.64 4.58 10.84
CA ILE A 113 6.44 3.92 10.35
C ILE A 113 6.70 2.42 10.31
N VAL A 114 5.82 1.63 10.90
CA VAL A 114 5.80 0.18 10.84
C VAL A 114 4.46 -0.26 10.29
N LEU A 115 4.48 -1.04 9.22
CA LEU A 115 3.30 -1.66 8.64
C LEU A 115 3.57 -3.14 8.52
N ALA A 116 2.75 -3.96 9.16
CA ALA A 116 2.81 -5.41 8.99
C ALA A 116 1.45 -5.89 8.50
N GLN A 117 1.43 -6.63 7.40
CA GLN A 117 0.20 -7.12 6.78
C GLN A 117 0.31 -8.59 6.41
N TRP A 118 -0.80 -9.29 6.58
CA TRP A 118 -0.96 -10.70 6.22
C TRP A 118 -1.84 -10.81 4.98
N TRP A 119 -1.53 -11.77 4.13
CA TRP A 119 -2.39 -12.09 3.00
C TRP A 119 -3.64 -12.82 3.51
N LEU A 120 -4.80 -12.24 3.25
CA LEU A 120 -6.10 -12.90 3.45
C LEU A 120 -6.42 -13.80 2.25
N GLN A 121 -6.00 -13.36 1.06
CA GLN A 121 -6.15 -14.08 -0.20
C GLN A 121 -4.94 -13.78 -1.07
N HIS A 122 -4.22 -14.81 -1.49
CA HIS A 122 -3.13 -14.73 -2.47
C HIS A 122 -2.77 -16.14 -2.91
N ARG A 123 -2.58 -16.38 -4.22
CA ARG A 123 -2.29 -17.72 -4.77
C ARG A 123 -1.18 -18.47 -4.02
N TYR A 124 -0.03 -17.81 -3.84
CA TYR A 124 1.17 -18.43 -3.28
C TYR A 124 1.45 -18.15 -1.80
N ARG A 125 0.68 -17.26 -1.13
CA ARG A 125 1.06 -16.70 0.19
C ARG A 125 0.03 -16.96 1.30
N THR A 126 -0.89 -17.89 1.05
CA THR A 126 -1.88 -18.35 2.02
C THR A 126 -1.79 -19.87 2.22
N GLY A 127 -0.58 -20.42 2.25
CA GLY A 127 -0.32 -21.84 2.55
C GLY A 127 0.20 -22.71 1.40
N GLN A 128 0.30 -22.19 0.16
CA GLN A 128 0.87 -22.94 -0.96
C GLN A 128 2.41 -22.95 -0.89
N ASP A 129 3.05 -21.78 -1.04
CA ASP A 129 4.51 -21.66 -0.99
C ASP A 129 4.98 -21.06 0.34
N ILE A 130 4.19 -20.14 0.89
CA ILE A 130 4.47 -19.43 2.14
C ILE A 130 3.31 -19.61 3.10
N HIS A 131 3.62 -19.91 4.36
CA HIS A 131 2.64 -20.02 5.43
C HIS A 131 1.93 -18.69 5.65
N GLN A 132 0.59 -18.72 5.78
CA GLN A 132 -0.23 -17.51 5.90
C GLN A 132 0.17 -16.62 7.08
N ALA A 133 0.71 -17.19 8.16
CA ALA A 133 1.14 -16.42 9.34
C ALA A 133 2.38 -15.54 9.13
N VAL A 134 3.09 -15.64 7.99
CA VAL A 134 4.25 -14.81 7.69
C VAL A 134 3.78 -13.48 7.09
N PRO A 135 3.97 -12.33 7.76
CA PRO A 135 3.55 -11.05 7.24
C PRO A 135 4.53 -10.48 6.20
N TRP A 136 4.02 -9.58 5.37
CA TRP A 136 4.79 -8.54 4.73
C TRP A 136 5.02 -7.39 5.72
N VAL A 137 6.27 -6.96 5.89
CA VAL A 137 6.64 -5.89 6.82
C VAL A 137 7.33 -4.76 6.06
N VAL A 138 6.87 -3.53 6.31
CA VAL A 138 7.53 -2.29 5.90
C VAL A 138 7.98 -1.53 7.12
N LEU A 139 9.25 -1.13 7.09
CA LEU A 139 9.83 -0.13 7.98
C LEU A 139 10.12 1.12 7.16
N GLY A 140 9.45 2.22 7.51
CA GLY A 140 9.60 3.51 6.86
C GLY A 140 10.12 4.56 7.82
N PHE A 141 10.96 5.45 7.32
CA PHE A 141 11.34 6.67 8.02
C PHE A 141 10.99 7.88 7.17
N ARG A 142 10.30 8.85 7.78
CA ARG A 142 9.89 10.10 7.13
C ARG A 142 10.36 11.27 7.98
N PHE A 143 10.71 12.37 7.32
CA PHE A 143 10.84 13.69 7.94
C PHE A 143 10.30 14.75 6.98
N GLU A 144 9.99 15.92 7.52
CA GLU A 144 9.67 17.14 6.78
C GLU A 144 10.78 18.17 7.04
N GLY A 145 10.94 19.14 6.15
CA GLY A 145 11.95 20.17 6.34
C GLY A 145 11.78 21.34 5.38
N ASP A 146 12.06 22.54 5.86
CA ASP A 146 12.09 23.73 5.02
C ASP A 146 13.46 23.87 4.34
N LEU A 147 13.44 24.01 3.02
CA LEU A 147 14.65 24.18 2.21
C LEU A 147 15.31 25.55 2.45
N TRP A 148 14.50 26.59 2.70
CA TRP A 148 14.94 27.97 2.87
C TRP A 148 14.51 28.48 4.25
N LYS A 149 15.44 29.10 4.99
CA LYS A 149 15.04 29.88 6.19
C LYS A 149 14.26 31.10 5.70
N LYS A 150 13.03 31.29 6.16
CA LYS A 150 12.43 32.63 6.12
C LYS A 150 13.32 33.54 6.98
N LYS A 151 13.79 34.64 6.38
CA LYS A 151 14.56 35.69 7.08
C LYS A 151 13.68 36.37 8.12
#